data_AF-A0A1E5L927-F1
#
_entry.id   AF-A0A1E5L927-F1
#
_cell.length_a   1.000
_cell.length_b   1.000
_cell.length_c   1.000
_cell.angle_alpha   90.00
_cell.angle_beta   90.00
_cell.angle_gamma   90.00
#
_symmetry.space_group_name_H-M   'P 1'
#
loop_
_entity.id
_entity.type
_entity.pdbx_description
1 polymer ?
#
loop_
_entity_poly.entity_id
_entity_poly.type
_entity_poly.pdbx_seq_one_letter_code
_entity_poly.pdbx_strand_id
1 'polypeptide(L)'
;MSVGIIKVSTESGVYYDEIRYYAESLGQLKIDLFLIIINPENKKFEIVIGEVKDISSLGLKEYSQLIGYCLSSYSGYGLLINVNGGASKNLTDLLALDEDLSIVRRLTQAGELIEHQFGVFKWNSKNSQAESLQLGRIYSLPAMIIELCDKIKTGT
;
A
#
# COMPACT_ATOMS: atom_id res chain seq x y z
N MET A 1 1.92 -16.13 19.53
CA MET A 1 2.92 -15.59 18.59
C MET A 1 2.30 -14.38 17.92
N SER A 2 2.94 -13.21 17.98
CA SER A 2 2.52 -12.04 17.21
C SER A 2 2.74 -12.31 15.71
N VAL A 3 1.82 -11.84 14.86
CA VAL A 3 1.87 -11.97 13.40
C VAL A 3 1.59 -10.62 12.75
N GLY A 4 2.04 -10.43 11.51
CA GLY A 4 1.79 -9.20 10.75
C GLY A 4 2.48 -7.97 11.35
N ILE A 5 1.76 -6.85 11.38
CA ILE A 5 2.30 -5.54 11.74
C ILE A 5 2.90 -5.51 13.15
N ILE A 6 2.23 -6.13 14.13
CA ILE A 6 2.70 -6.20 15.53
C ILE A 6 4.10 -6.82 15.61
N LYS A 7 4.35 -7.91 14.86
CA LYS A 7 5.64 -8.61 14.88
C LYS A 7 6.76 -7.72 14.34
N VAL A 8 6.56 -7.14 13.16
CA VAL A 8 7.58 -6.30 12.50
C VAL A 8 7.87 -5.03 13.30
N SER A 9 6.84 -4.36 13.85
CA SER A 9 7.05 -3.16 14.68
C SER A 9 7.91 -3.48 15.89
N THR A 10 7.65 -4.61 16.55
CA THR A 10 8.43 -5.08 17.70
C THR A 10 9.88 -5.41 17.30
N GLU A 11 10.07 -6.17 16.22
CA GLU A 11 11.41 -6.55 15.72
C GLU A 11 12.23 -5.35 15.23
N SER A 12 11.57 -4.32 14.71
CA SER A 12 12.21 -3.09 14.22
C SER A 12 12.50 -2.06 15.33
N GLY A 13 12.16 -2.36 16.59
CA GLY A 13 12.35 -1.44 17.72
C GLY A 13 11.40 -0.23 17.69
N VAL A 14 10.28 -0.33 16.96
CA VAL A 14 9.27 0.73 16.82
C VAL A 14 8.19 0.50 17.88
N TYR A 15 8.27 1.24 18.99
CA TYR A 15 7.40 1.09 20.16
C TYR A 15 6.42 2.26 20.31
N TYR A 16 5.62 2.54 19.28
CA TYR A 16 4.54 3.53 19.35
C TYR A 16 3.22 2.82 19.66
N ASP A 17 2.54 3.26 20.73
CA ASP A 17 1.26 2.70 21.15
C ASP A 17 0.19 2.83 20.07
N GLU A 18 0.26 3.89 19.26
CA GLU A 18 -0.64 4.17 18.14
C GLU A 18 -0.55 3.08 17.05
N ILE A 19 0.66 2.62 16.73
CA ILE A 19 0.89 1.55 15.75
C ILE A 19 0.42 0.21 16.31
N ARG A 20 0.64 -0.03 17.60
CA ARG A 20 0.18 -1.24 18.27
C ARG A 20 -1.35 -1.32 18.29
N TYR A 21 -2.02 -0.24 18.71
CA TYR A 21 -3.48 -0.15 18.73
C TYR A 21 -4.07 -0.37 17.34
N TYR A 22 -3.48 0.29 16.34
CA TYR A 22 -3.84 0.08 14.95
C TYR A 22 -3.70 -1.39 14.55
N ALA A 23 -2.55 -2.01 14.80
CA ALA A 23 -2.30 -3.38 14.39
C ALA A 23 -3.19 -4.41 15.11
N GLU A 24 -3.54 -4.16 16.38
CA GLU A 24 -4.51 -4.97 17.14
C GLU A 24 -5.93 -4.85 16.56
N SER A 25 -6.28 -3.70 15.96
CA SER A 25 -7.61 -3.47 15.35
C SER A 25 -7.81 -4.17 14.00
N LEU A 26 -6.75 -4.55 13.29
CA LEU A 26 -6.83 -5.09 11.92
C LEU A 26 -7.17 -6.58 11.83
N GLY A 27 -7.19 -7.30 12.95
CA GLY A 27 -7.27 -8.76 12.93
C GLY A 27 -6.06 -9.41 12.23
N GLN A 28 -6.20 -10.67 11.79
CA GLN A 28 -5.11 -11.40 11.12
C GLN A 28 -5.13 -11.16 9.61
N LEU A 29 -4.49 -10.08 9.15
CA LEU A 29 -4.22 -9.88 7.72
C LEU A 29 -2.92 -10.60 7.31
N LYS A 30 -2.97 -11.33 6.19
CA LYS A 30 -1.81 -11.96 5.56
C LYS A 30 -1.24 -11.05 4.47
N ILE A 31 -0.58 -9.99 4.91
CA ILE A 31 0.04 -9.00 4.04
C ILE A 31 1.43 -9.48 3.63
N ASP A 32 1.75 -9.39 2.34
CA ASP A 32 3.07 -9.77 1.80
C ASP A 32 4.16 -8.76 2.22
N LEU A 33 3.89 -7.47 2.05
CA LEU A 33 4.78 -6.36 2.42
C LEU A 33 3.97 -5.20 2.98
N PHE A 34 4.52 -4.48 3.95
CA PHE A 34 4.03 -3.16 4.31
C PHE A 34 5.18 -2.24 4.71
N LEU A 35 4.95 -0.94 4.54
CA LEU A 35 5.84 0.11 5.00
C LEU A 35 5.09 0.99 5.98
N ILE A 36 5.76 1.39 7.06
CA ILE A 36 5.24 2.37 8.02
C ILE A 36 6.12 3.61 7.93
N ILE A 37 5.50 4.75 7.70
CA ILE A 37 6.16 6.06 7.73
C ILE A 37 5.62 6.78 8.95
N ILE A 38 6.53 7.27 9.81
CA ILE A 38 6.18 7.84 11.12
C ILE A 38 6.86 9.19 11.22
N ASN A 39 6.13 10.20 11.69
CA ASN A 39 6.72 11.43 12.18
C ASN A 39 6.95 11.29 13.70
N PRO A 40 8.21 11.23 14.16
CA PRO A 40 8.52 10.99 15.56
C PRO A 40 8.10 12.14 16.49
N GLU A 41 7.91 13.35 15.97
CA GLU A 41 7.55 14.53 16.78
C GLU A 41 6.08 14.52 17.19
N ASN A 42 5.19 14.13 16.27
CA ASN A 42 3.74 14.15 16.49
C ASN A 42 3.09 12.76 16.54
N LYS A 43 3.90 11.69 16.43
CA LYS A 43 3.50 10.28 16.42
C LYS A 43 2.48 9.89 15.35
N LYS A 44 2.23 10.77 14.37
CA LYS A 44 1.40 10.41 13.21
C LYS A 44 2.14 9.42 12.34
N PHE A 45 1.40 8.49 11.77
CA PHE A 45 1.96 7.50 10.87
C PHE A 45 1.01 7.23 9.71
N GLU A 46 1.59 6.76 8.61
CA GLU A 46 0.88 6.22 7.45
C GLU A 46 1.42 4.84 7.13
N ILE A 47 0.57 4.02 6.52
CA ILE A 47 0.92 2.66 6.12
C ILE A 47 0.70 2.51 4.63
N VAL A 48 1.70 1.93 3.97
CA VAL A 48 1.63 1.49 2.59
C VAL A 48 1.55 -0.03 2.58
N ILE A 49 0.56 -0.60 1.89
CA ILE A 49 0.44 -2.04 1.71
C ILE A 49 1.03 -2.44 0.36
N GLY A 50 1.87 -3.46 0.34
CA GLY A 50 2.41 -4.07 -0.86
C GLY A 50 1.89 -5.49 -1.03
N GLU A 51 1.28 -5.77 -2.17
CA GLU A 51 0.93 -7.13 -2.62
C GLU A 51 1.98 -7.58 -3.65
N VAL A 52 2.77 -8.60 -3.31
CA VAL A 52 3.95 -8.99 -4.10
C VAL A 52 3.75 -10.39 -4.67
N LYS A 53 3.92 -10.53 -5.99
CA LYS A 53 3.75 -11.81 -6.70
C LYS A 53 4.94 -12.12 -7.57
N ASP A 54 5.30 -13.39 -7.63
CA ASP A 54 6.25 -13.94 -8.61
C ASP A 54 5.45 -14.79 -9.61
N ILE A 55 4.83 -14.12 -10.58
CA ILE A 55 3.95 -14.73 -11.58
C ILE A 55 4.19 -14.08 -12.95
N SER A 56 3.78 -14.75 -14.03
CA SER A 56 3.97 -14.23 -15.40
C SER A 56 3.37 -12.84 -15.61
N SER A 57 2.16 -12.61 -15.10
CA SER A 57 1.47 -11.33 -15.21
C SER A 57 0.46 -11.10 -14.09
N LEU A 58 0.41 -9.89 -13.55
CA LEU A 58 -0.59 -9.47 -12.57
C LEU A 58 -1.97 -9.30 -13.22
N GLY A 59 -2.99 -9.88 -12.61
CA GLY A 59 -4.38 -9.79 -13.06
C GLY A 59 -5.28 -9.01 -12.12
N LEU A 60 -6.55 -8.97 -12.48
CA LEU A 60 -7.61 -8.37 -11.67
C LEU A 60 -7.78 -9.07 -10.32
N LYS A 61 -7.41 -10.35 -10.21
CA LYS A 61 -7.46 -11.12 -8.98
C LYS A 61 -6.51 -10.55 -7.93
N GLU A 62 -5.24 -10.39 -8.29
CA GLU A 62 -4.22 -9.85 -7.40
C GLU A 62 -4.50 -8.38 -7.07
N TYR A 63 -5.00 -7.62 -8.05
CA TYR A 63 -5.43 -6.25 -7.82
C TYR A 63 -6.58 -6.14 -6.82
N SER A 64 -7.61 -7.00 -6.94
CA SER A 64 -8.73 -7.05 -6.00
C SER A 64 -8.28 -7.46 -4.59
N GLN A 65 -7.27 -8.32 -4.49
CA GLN A 65 -6.69 -8.72 -3.20
C GLN A 65 -6.01 -7.52 -2.51
N LEU A 66 -5.20 -6.74 -3.25
CA LEU A 66 -4.59 -5.51 -2.74
C LEU A 66 -5.64 -4.51 -2.24
N ILE A 67 -6.69 -4.26 -3.04
CA ILE A 67 -7.80 -3.38 -2.63
C ILE A 67 -8.42 -3.88 -1.33
N GLY A 68 -8.71 -5.18 -1.22
CA GLY A 68 -9.28 -5.78 -0.02
C GLY A 68 -8.42 -5.56 1.22
N TYR A 69 -7.09 -5.67 1.09
CA TYR A 69 -6.17 -5.39 2.18
C TYR A 69 -6.16 -3.91 2.57
N CYS A 70 -6.07 -2.97 1.61
CA CYS A 70 -6.09 -1.53 1.92
C CYS A 70 -7.41 -1.09 2.58
N LEU A 71 -8.55 -1.62 2.14
CA LEU A 71 -9.84 -1.35 2.75
C LEU A 71 -9.94 -1.90 4.18
N SER A 72 -9.42 -3.11 4.42
CA SER A 72 -9.43 -3.72 5.75
C SER A 72 -8.45 -3.06 6.71
N SER A 73 -7.34 -2.54 6.17
CA SER A 73 -6.27 -1.90 6.94
C SER A 73 -6.40 -0.38 7.07
N TYR A 74 -7.40 0.25 6.43
CA TYR A 74 -7.51 1.71 6.39
C TYR A 74 -6.26 2.40 5.79
N SER A 75 -5.44 1.66 5.03
CA SER A 75 -4.23 2.20 4.40
C SER A 75 -4.59 3.04 3.18
N GLY A 76 -4.07 4.26 3.11
CA GLY A 76 -4.30 5.17 1.98
C GLY A 76 -3.54 4.79 0.70
N TYR A 77 -2.57 3.86 0.76
CA TYR A 77 -1.68 3.59 -0.36
C TYR A 77 -1.44 2.10 -0.55
N GLY A 78 -1.68 1.60 -1.75
CA GLY A 78 -1.48 0.20 -2.14
C GLY A 78 -0.57 0.06 -3.35
N LEU A 79 0.39 -0.86 -3.26
CA LEU A 79 1.34 -1.18 -4.33
C LEU A 79 1.16 -2.63 -4.77
N LEU A 80 0.83 -2.84 -6.04
CA LEU A 80 0.81 -4.16 -6.64
C LEU A 80 2.13 -4.39 -7.36
N ILE A 81 2.90 -5.40 -6.94
CA ILE A 81 4.28 -5.59 -7.38
C ILE A 81 4.44 -6.97 -8.00
N ASN A 82 4.90 -7.02 -9.26
CA ASN A 82 5.32 -8.28 -9.89
C ASN A 82 6.84 -8.42 -9.87
N VAL A 83 7.34 -9.51 -9.32
CA VAL A 83 8.76 -9.89 -9.37
C VAL A 83 9.05 -10.45 -10.75
N ASN A 84 9.89 -9.77 -11.52
CA ASN A 84 10.33 -10.14 -12.87
C ASN A 84 9.23 -10.23 -13.96
N GLY A 85 7.94 -10.20 -13.62
CA GLY A 85 6.83 -10.14 -14.56
C GLY A 85 6.31 -8.72 -14.82
N GLY A 86 5.13 -8.62 -15.43
CA GLY A 86 4.43 -7.34 -15.69
C GLY A 86 2.95 -7.41 -15.30
N ALA A 87 2.14 -6.52 -15.87
CA ALA A 87 0.68 -6.59 -15.79
C ALA A 87 0.10 -7.36 -16.99
N SER A 88 -1.01 -8.05 -16.76
CA SER A 88 -1.79 -8.69 -17.83
C SER A 88 -2.48 -7.63 -18.69
N LYS A 89 -2.77 -7.96 -19.96
CA LYS A 89 -3.46 -7.04 -20.87
C LYS A 89 -4.76 -6.49 -20.27
N ASN A 90 -5.55 -7.33 -19.62
CA ASN A 90 -6.83 -6.89 -19.04
C ASN A 90 -6.64 -5.87 -17.91
N LEU A 91 -5.65 -6.07 -17.03
CA LEU A 91 -5.35 -5.11 -15.96
C LEU A 91 -4.79 -3.80 -16.54
N THR A 92 -3.88 -3.92 -17.52
CA THR A 92 -3.32 -2.77 -18.24
C THR A 92 -4.41 -1.95 -18.91
N ASP A 93 -5.27 -2.59 -19.71
CA ASP A 93 -6.36 -1.91 -20.42
C ASP A 93 -7.31 -1.24 -19.42
N LEU A 94 -7.67 -1.91 -18.32
CA LEU A 94 -8.57 -1.36 -17.30
C LEU A 94 -8.01 -0.06 -16.70
N LEU A 95 -6.77 -0.10 -16.23
CA LEU A 95 -6.15 1.05 -15.53
C LEU A 95 -5.65 2.14 -16.47
N ALA A 96 -5.39 1.82 -17.75
CA ALA A 96 -5.02 2.81 -18.76
C ALA A 96 -6.23 3.55 -19.34
N LEU A 97 -7.41 2.90 -19.37
CA LEU A 97 -8.64 3.53 -19.85
C LEU A 97 -9.22 4.50 -18.82
N ASP A 98 -9.07 4.20 -17.54
CA ASP A 98 -9.64 4.99 -16.46
C ASP A 98 -8.73 4.97 -15.21
N GLU A 99 -7.99 6.06 -15.01
CA GLU A 99 -7.12 6.23 -13.85
C GLU A 99 -7.93 6.28 -12.54
N ASP A 100 -9.20 6.69 -12.57
CA ASP A 100 -10.03 6.77 -11.36
C ASP A 100 -10.31 5.38 -10.78
N LEU A 101 -10.19 4.30 -11.59
CA LEU A 101 -10.26 2.92 -11.10
C LEU A 101 -9.09 2.53 -10.19
N SER A 102 -8.05 3.36 -10.14
CA SER A 102 -6.93 3.25 -9.20
C SER A 102 -7.09 4.09 -7.94
N ILE A 103 -8.27 4.66 -7.73
CA ILE A 103 -8.62 5.41 -6.55
C ILE A 103 -9.92 4.84 -5.97
N VAL A 104 -9.93 4.54 -4.68
CA VAL A 104 -11.16 4.18 -3.96
C VAL A 104 -11.37 5.17 -2.83
N ARG A 105 -12.52 5.85 -2.82
CA ARG A 105 -12.91 6.75 -1.74
C ARG A 105 -13.96 6.07 -0.87
N ARG A 106 -13.70 5.97 0.43
CA ARG A 106 -14.58 5.32 1.41
C ARG A 106 -14.98 6.30 2.49
N LEU A 107 -16.29 6.43 2.72
CA LEU A 107 -16.82 7.08 3.91
C LEU A 107 -16.91 6.04 5.03
N THR A 108 -16.17 6.22 6.12
CA THR A 108 -16.25 5.34 7.29
C THR A 108 -17.55 5.55 8.04
N GLN A 109 -17.90 4.62 8.93
CA GLN A 109 -19.07 4.79 9.82
C GLN A 109 -18.94 6.01 10.73
N ALA A 110 -17.72 6.45 11.04
CA ALA A 110 -17.44 7.66 11.80
C ALA A 110 -17.60 8.96 10.97
N GLY A 111 -17.88 8.85 9.67
CA GLY A 111 -18.01 9.99 8.76
C GLY A 111 -16.68 10.48 8.18
N GLU A 112 -15.59 9.75 8.37
CA GLU A 112 -14.28 10.11 7.82
C GLU A 112 -14.18 9.65 6.36
N LEU A 113 -13.71 10.54 5.49
CA LEU A 113 -13.41 10.19 4.11
C LEU A 113 -11.96 9.69 4.02
N ILE A 114 -11.79 8.44 3.60
CA ILE A 114 -10.49 7.84 3.34
C ILE A 114 -10.34 7.66 1.83
N GLU A 115 -9.25 8.16 1.28
CA GLU A 115 -8.86 7.88 -0.10
C GLU A 115 -7.77 6.81 -0.10
N HIS A 116 -8.00 5.78 -0.92
CA HIS A 116 -7.06 4.70 -1.18
C HIS A 116 -6.55 4.87 -2.61
N GLN A 117 -5.24 5.04 -2.77
CA GLN A 117 -4.59 5.17 -4.06
C GLN A 117 -3.76 3.92 -4.37
N PHE A 118 -3.76 3.50 -5.63
CA PHE A 118 -3.10 2.27 -6.05
C PHE A 118 -2.09 2.53 -7.18
N GLY A 119 -0.99 1.77 -7.17
CA GLY A 119 -0.03 1.74 -8.28
C GLY A 119 0.46 0.34 -8.57
N VAL A 120 0.83 0.11 -9.84
CA VAL A 120 1.38 -1.17 -10.29
C VAL A 120 2.84 -1.02 -10.69
N PHE A 121 3.67 -1.88 -10.11
CA PHE A 121 5.10 -1.88 -10.28
C PHE A 121 5.61 -3.26 -10.67
N LYS A 122 6.78 -3.27 -11.29
CA LYS A 122 7.61 -4.45 -11.49
C LYS A 122 8.84 -4.33 -10.62
N TRP A 123 9.16 -5.37 -9.87
CA TRP A 123 10.48 -5.51 -9.27
C TRP A 123 11.45 -6.13 -10.28
N ASN A 124 12.49 -5.38 -10.62
CA ASN A 124 13.60 -5.85 -11.44
C ASN A 124 14.71 -6.39 -10.52
N SER A 125 14.81 -7.71 -10.44
CA SER A 125 15.81 -8.40 -9.62
C SER A 125 17.26 -8.16 -10.05
N LYS A 126 17.51 -7.71 -11.29
CA LYS A 126 18.87 -7.49 -11.80
C LYS A 126 19.52 -6.23 -11.25
N ASN A 127 18.73 -5.18 -11.05
CA ASN A 127 19.18 -3.89 -10.53
C ASN A 127 18.63 -3.60 -9.12
N SER A 128 17.82 -4.50 -8.56
CA SER A 128 17.14 -4.34 -7.28
C SER A 128 16.31 -3.05 -7.22
N GLN A 129 15.55 -2.77 -8.29
CA GLN A 129 14.71 -1.59 -8.38
C GLN A 129 13.25 -1.95 -8.65
N ALA A 130 12.35 -1.17 -8.04
CA ALA A 130 10.94 -1.16 -8.41
C ALA A 130 10.74 -0.16 -9.57
N GLU A 131 10.30 -0.69 -10.70
CA GLU A 131 10.04 0.04 -11.93
C GLU A 131 8.53 0.24 -12.06
N SER A 132 8.10 1.47 -12.27
CA SER A 132 6.68 1.78 -12.50
C SER A 132 6.23 1.22 -13.84
N LEU A 133 5.07 0.56 -13.85
CA LEU A 133 4.40 0.18 -15.11
C LEU A 133 3.52 1.30 -15.68
N GLN A 134 3.50 2.48 -15.04
CA GLN A 134 2.63 3.61 -15.38
C GLN A 134 1.14 3.23 -15.36
N LEU A 135 0.76 2.36 -14.41
CA LEU A 135 -0.62 1.94 -14.21
C LEU A 135 -1.09 2.35 -12.82
N GLY A 136 -2.18 3.10 -12.80
CA GLY A 136 -2.80 3.66 -11.60
C GLY A 136 -2.17 4.97 -11.11
N ARG A 137 -2.74 5.49 -10.02
CA ARG A 137 -2.47 6.81 -9.46
C ARG A 137 -1.05 6.95 -8.93
N ILE A 138 -0.50 5.87 -8.36
CA ILE A 138 0.86 5.88 -7.85
C ILE A 138 1.82 5.47 -8.98
N TYR A 139 2.35 6.47 -9.70
CA TYR A 139 3.28 6.25 -10.81
C TYR A 139 4.76 6.33 -10.41
N SER A 140 5.08 6.77 -9.19
CA SER A 140 6.45 6.96 -8.71
C SER A 140 6.54 6.76 -7.19
N LEU A 141 7.37 5.81 -6.74
CA LEU A 141 7.61 5.61 -5.31
C LEU A 141 8.21 6.86 -4.65
N PRO A 142 9.24 7.52 -5.22
CA PRO A 142 9.73 8.78 -4.64
C PRO A 142 8.64 9.85 -4.49
N ALA A 143 7.76 10.02 -5.49
CA ALA A 143 6.69 11.02 -5.42
C ALA A 143 5.68 10.68 -4.32
N MET A 144 5.27 9.40 -4.23
CA MET A 144 4.39 8.91 -3.17
C MET A 144 5.00 9.13 -1.78
N ILE A 145 6.30 8.86 -1.60
CA ILE A 145 6.97 9.06 -0.31
C ILE A 145 7.02 10.55 0.07
N ILE A 146 7.23 11.45 -0.89
CA ILE A 146 7.19 12.90 -0.63
C ILE A 146 5.78 13.31 -0.17
N GLU A 147 4.75 12.88 -0.89
CA GLU A 147 3.35 13.14 -0.53
C GLU A 147 3.02 12.63 0.87
N LEU A 148 3.42 11.38 1.18
CA LEU A 148 3.27 10.78 2.51
C LEU A 148 3.97 11.59 3.59
N CYS A 149 5.22 12.02 3.35
CA CYS A 149 5.96 12.84 4.29
C CYS A 149 5.27 14.18 4.56
N ASP A 150 4.72 14.80 3.53
CA ASP A 150 4.01 16.08 3.66
C ASP A 150 2.68 15.89 4.40
N LYS A 151 1.92 14.84 4.07
CA LYS A 151 0.67 14.47 4.75
C LYS A 151 0.85 14.30 6.26
N ILE A 152 1.90 13.59 6.68
CA ILE A 152 2.18 13.33 8.09
C ILE A 152 2.66 14.61 8.83
N LYS A 153 3.28 15.56 8.12
CA LYS A 153 3.67 16.88 8.67
C LYS A 153 2.47 17.82 8.83
N THR A 154 1.65 17.97 7.79
CA THR A 154 0.53 18.92 7.77
C THR A 154 -0.67 18.41 8.55
N GLY A 155 -0.81 17.09 8.70
CA GLY A 155 -1.87 16.48 9.46
C GLY A 155 -3.24 16.48 8.78
N THR A 156 -3.25 16.68 7.47
CA THR A 156 -4.41 16.63 6.57
C THR A 156 -4.50 15.27 5.89
#